data_AF-A0A7V9CUB4-F1
#
_entry.id   AF-A0A7V9CUB4-F1
#
_cell.length_a   1.000
_cell.length_b   1.000
_cell.length_c   1.000
_cell.angle_alpha   90.00
_cell.angle_beta   90.00
_cell.angle_gamma   90.00
#
_symmetry.space_group_name_H-M   'P 1'
#
loop_
_entity.id
_entity.type
_entity.pdbx_description
1 polymer ?
#
loop_
_entity_poly.entity_id
_entity_poly.type
_entity_poly.pdbx_seq_one_letter_code
_entity_poly.pdbx_strand_id
1 'polypeptide(L)'
;MSEARRVSPAGSGAGGVAISLAVAAACFWIAYDGGGYALASRSELAIAVLWAIVLGLASGILPVVRPTAPSLIAGGFLAGLAGWTLASAGWAASAEASFAEFNRVALYLGVFTLAALGASAATVVRWSDGLALGICGIGAVALAARLVPQLVSQDDLETLLPTTHVRLSYPVNYWNGLAILVALAFPLLLRRVVSTGRLRWRGLAAAPLPMLGAAIYLASSRGGAAAAVLGCAVFV
;
A
#
# COMPACT_ATOMS: atom_id res chain seq x y z
N MET A 1 28.89 21.50 29.10
CA MET A 1 28.72 21.84 27.67
C MET A 1 28.49 20.53 26.92
N SER A 2 27.22 20.17 26.73
CA SER A 2 26.79 18.91 26.10
C SER A 2 26.69 19.14 24.60
N GLU A 3 27.53 18.45 23.84
CA GLU A 3 27.59 18.51 22.39
C GLU A 3 26.36 17.77 21.84
N ALA A 4 25.35 18.55 21.42
CA ALA A 4 24.17 18.03 20.75
C ALA A 4 24.61 17.35 19.44
N ARG A 5 24.66 16.01 19.48
CA ARG A 5 24.90 15.15 18.32
C ARG A 5 23.84 15.45 17.27
N ARG A 6 24.16 16.35 16.33
CA ARG A 6 23.35 16.59 15.13
C ARG A 6 23.24 15.26 14.42
N VAL A 7 22.05 14.67 14.42
CA VAL A 7 21.71 13.56 13.54
C VAL A 7 21.79 14.13 12.13
N SER A 8 22.89 13.85 11.43
CA SER A 8 23.00 14.13 10.00
C SER A 8 21.78 13.50 9.31
N PRO A 9 21.09 14.21 8.40
CA PRO A 9 19.93 13.67 7.72
C PRO A 9 20.41 12.49 6.85
N ALA A 10 20.25 11.29 7.36
CA ALA A 10 20.55 10.07 6.63
C ALA A 10 19.68 10.07 5.36
N GLY A 11 20.32 10.08 4.19
CA GLY A 11 19.68 9.75 2.91
C GLY A 11 19.04 10.91 2.13
N SER A 12 19.72 12.05 1.99
CA SER A 12 19.37 13.08 0.97
C SER A 12 19.90 12.77 -0.44
N GLY A 13 20.53 11.61 -0.64
CA GLY A 13 21.11 11.18 -1.92
C GLY A 13 20.14 10.41 -2.84
N ALA A 14 20.60 10.15 -4.07
CA ALA A 14 19.87 9.42 -5.12
C ALA A 14 19.27 8.08 -4.66
N GLY A 15 19.95 7.36 -3.75
CA GLY A 15 19.45 6.09 -3.20
C GLY A 15 18.15 6.23 -2.40
N GLY A 16 17.93 7.35 -1.70
CA GLY A 16 16.68 7.58 -0.97
C GLY A 16 15.49 7.80 -1.90
N VAL A 17 15.73 8.48 -3.03
CA VAL A 17 14.71 8.70 -4.07
C VAL A 17 14.37 7.39 -4.77
N ALA A 18 15.37 6.55 -5.08
CA ALA A 18 15.16 5.24 -5.68
C ALA A 18 14.26 4.35 -4.82
N ILE A 19 14.44 4.35 -3.48
CA ILE A 19 13.56 3.61 -2.57
C ILE A 19 12.12 4.12 -2.64
N SER A 20 11.91 5.44 -2.60
CA SER A 20 10.56 6.01 -2.71
C SER A 20 9.90 5.66 -4.04
N LEU A 21 10.65 5.70 -5.15
CA LEU A 21 10.14 5.34 -6.47
C LEU A 21 9.82 3.84 -6.57
N ALA A 22 10.66 2.97 -6.00
CA ALA A 22 10.41 1.54 -5.98
C ALA A 22 9.14 1.20 -5.17
N VAL A 23 8.96 1.82 -3.99
CA VAL A 23 7.75 1.65 -3.18
C VAL A 23 6.51 2.21 -3.88
N ALA A 24 6.64 3.38 -4.53
CA ALA A 24 5.55 3.97 -5.31
C ALA A 24 5.14 3.06 -6.47
N ALA A 25 6.11 2.55 -7.23
CA ALA A 25 5.88 1.65 -8.35
C ALA A 25 5.23 0.33 -7.92
N ALA A 26 5.72 -0.29 -6.83
CA ALA A 26 5.12 -1.51 -6.30
C ALA A 26 3.67 -1.26 -5.83
N CYS A 27 3.43 -0.20 -5.07
CA CYS A 27 2.09 0.16 -4.59
C CYS A 27 1.14 0.46 -5.76
N PHE A 28 1.61 1.23 -6.75
CA PHE A 28 0.83 1.56 -7.94
C PHE A 28 0.53 0.31 -8.77
N TRP A 29 1.53 -0.52 -9.08
CA TRP A 29 1.34 -1.74 -9.86
C TRP A 29 0.31 -2.68 -9.24
N ILE A 30 0.45 -2.99 -7.95
CA ILE A 30 -0.46 -3.88 -7.24
C ILE A 30 -1.89 -3.32 -7.24
N ALA A 31 -2.04 -2.02 -6.98
CA ALA A 31 -3.36 -1.38 -6.94
C ALA A 31 -4.00 -1.23 -8.34
N TYR A 32 -3.18 -1.02 -9.37
CA TYR A 32 -3.63 -0.95 -10.75
C TYR A 32 -4.10 -2.31 -11.28
N ASP A 33 -3.42 -3.39 -10.86
CA ASP A 33 -3.77 -4.78 -11.17
C ASP A 33 -4.91 -5.33 -10.27
N GLY A 34 -5.99 -4.55 -10.12
CA GLY A 34 -7.16 -4.97 -9.33
C GLY A 34 -6.87 -5.23 -7.86
N GLY A 35 -5.81 -4.62 -7.30
CA GLY A 35 -5.36 -4.87 -5.93
C GLY A 35 -4.69 -6.24 -5.73
N GLY A 36 -4.33 -6.95 -6.80
CA GLY A 36 -3.76 -8.29 -6.73
C GLY A 36 -4.75 -9.36 -6.28
N TYR A 37 -6.07 -9.16 -6.46
CA TYR A 37 -7.10 -10.08 -5.98
C TYR A 37 -7.17 -11.38 -6.78
N ALA A 38 -6.96 -11.31 -8.10
CA ALA A 38 -7.03 -12.45 -9.00
C ALA A 38 -6.01 -13.54 -8.63
N LEU A 39 -6.35 -14.80 -8.88
CA LEU A 39 -5.49 -15.94 -8.51
C LEU A 39 -4.11 -15.90 -9.18
N ALA A 40 -4.04 -15.50 -10.45
CA ALA A 40 -2.77 -15.32 -11.15
C ALA A 40 -1.94 -14.20 -10.51
N SER A 41 -2.50 -12.99 -10.40
CA SER A 41 -1.84 -11.82 -9.79
C SER A 41 -1.32 -12.07 -8.38
N ARG A 42 -2.14 -12.69 -7.50
CA ARG A 42 -1.69 -13.00 -6.13
C ARG A 42 -0.55 -14.01 -6.11
N SER A 43 -0.54 -14.97 -7.03
CA SER A 43 0.49 -16.00 -7.10
C SER A 43 1.82 -15.42 -7.59
N GLU A 44 1.77 -14.57 -8.63
CA GLU A 44 2.92 -13.82 -9.14
C GLU A 44 3.51 -12.92 -8.05
N LEU A 45 2.66 -12.18 -7.34
CA LEU A 45 3.08 -11.32 -6.24
C LEU A 45 3.70 -12.13 -5.09
N ALA A 46 3.14 -13.28 -4.73
CA ALA A 46 3.69 -14.15 -3.69
C ALA A 46 5.09 -14.67 -4.07
N ILE A 47 5.27 -15.09 -5.32
CA ILE A 47 6.58 -15.51 -5.85
C ILE A 47 7.56 -14.34 -5.79
N ALA A 48 7.18 -13.16 -6.27
CA ALA A 48 8.02 -11.97 -6.24
C ALA A 48 8.44 -11.58 -4.81
N VAL A 49 7.51 -11.62 -3.85
CA VAL A 49 7.79 -11.33 -2.44
C VAL A 49 8.74 -12.35 -1.82
N LEU A 50 8.52 -13.65 -2.06
CA LEU A 50 9.40 -14.70 -1.56
C LEU A 50 10.82 -14.56 -2.12
N TRP A 51 10.95 -14.33 -3.43
CA TRP A 51 12.25 -14.07 -4.04
C TRP A 51 12.90 -12.79 -3.52
N ALA A 52 12.14 -11.72 -3.29
CA ALA A 52 12.67 -10.49 -2.71
C ALA A 52 13.23 -10.71 -1.30
N ILE A 53 12.57 -11.54 -0.48
CA ILE A 53 13.07 -11.93 0.85
C ILE A 53 14.35 -12.75 0.72
N VAL A 54 14.33 -13.83 -0.08
CA VAL A 54 15.47 -14.74 -0.25
C VAL A 54 16.68 -14.01 -0.81
N LEU A 55 16.53 -13.30 -1.93
CA LEU A 55 17.61 -12.57 -2.57
C LEU A 55 18.07 -11.38 -1.73
N GLY A 56 17.14 -10.68 -1.07
CA GLY A 56 17.46 -9.57 -0.19
C GLY A 56 18.33 -10.00 0.99
N LEU A 57 18.01 -11.15 1.61
CA LEU A 57 18.82 -11.73 2.69
C LEU A 57 20.15 -12.29 2.16
N ALA A 58 20.14 -13.02 1.04
CA ALA A 58 21.35 -13.62 0.45
C ALA A 58 22.37 -12.57 -0.03
N SER A 59 21.90 -11.42 -0.53
CA SER A 59 22.74 -10.31 -0.97
C SER A 59 23.14 -9.35 0.16
N GLY A 60 22.58 -9.52 1.37
CA GLY A 60 22.81 -8.60 2.50
C GLY A 60 22.11 -7.25 2.39
N ILE A 61 21.22 -7.06 1.40
CA ILE A 61 20.40 -5.84 1.26
C ILE A 61 19.37 -5.75 2.40
N LEU A 62 18.72 -6.88 2.71
CA LEU A 62 17.84 -6.98 3.88
C LEU A 62 18.70 -7.30 5.11
N PRO A 63 18.64 -6.47 6.15
CA PRO A 63 19.47 -6.67 7.31
C PRO A 63 18.95 -7.85 8.15
N VAL A 64 19.85 -8.71 8.61
CA VAL A 64 19.51 -9.77 9.57
C VAL A 64 19.52 -9.17 10.97
N VAL A 65 18.47 -8.42 11.30
CA VAL A 65 18.29 -7.82 12.63
C VAL A 65 17.36 -8.68 13.47
N ARG A 66 17.57 -8.69 14.78
CA ARG A 66 16.63 -9.33 15.72
C ARG A 66 15.25 -8.66 15.58
N PRO A 67 14.19 -9.44 15.31
CA PRO A 67 12.83 -8.90 15.24
C PRO A 67 12.45 -8.24 16.56
N THR A 68 11.67 -7.16 16.49
CA THR A 68 11.11 -6.53 17.68
C THR A 68 9.96 -7.36 18.23
N ALA A 69 9.70 -7.31 19.54
CA ALA A 69 8.57 -8.03 20.13
C ALA A 69 7.21 -7.70 19.47
N PRO A 70 6.88 -6.43 19.14
CA PRO A 70 5.65 -6.12 18.41
C PRO A 70 5.60 -6.77 17.02
N SER A 71 6.72 -6.81 16.29
CA SER A 71 6.77 -7.46 14.98
C SER A 71 6.57 -8.97 15.07
N LEU A 72 7.09 -9.62 16.11
CA LEU A 72 6.89 -11.04 16.38
C LEU A 72 5.44 -11.33 16.78
N ILE A 73 4.82 -10.47 17.59
CA ILE A 73 3.42 -10.64 17.99
C ILE A 73 2.51 -10.50 16.76
N ALA A 74 2.66 -9.43 15.98
CA ALA A 74 1.85 -9.20 14.79
C ALA A 74 2.08 -10.28 13.73
N GLY A 75 3.34 -10.64 13.45
CA GLY A 75 3.69 -11.73 12.55
C GLY A 75 3.20 -13.09 13.04
N GLY A 76 3.24 -13.32 14.35
CA GLY A 76 2.71 -14.52 15.00
C GLY A 76 1.21 -14.66 14.85
N PHE A 77 0.44 -13.58 15.00
CA PHE A 77 -1.01 -13.60 14.73
C PHE A 77 -1.32 -13.85 13.26
N LEU A 78 -0.56 -13.25 12.32
CA LEU A 78 -0.71 -13.52 10.89
C LEU A 78 -0.35 -14.97 10.54
N ALA A 79 0.74 -15.50 11.11
CA ALA A 79 1.14 -16.89 10.93
C ALA A 79 0.13 -17.85 11.57
N GLY A 80 -0.42 -17.51 12.74
CA GLY A 80 -1.49 -18.24 13.40
C GLY A 80 -2.76 -18.26 12.55
N LEU A 81 -3.13 -17.13 11.94
CA LEU A 81 -4.25 -17.06 11.00
C LEU A 81 -4.00 -17.91 9.75
N ALA A 82 -2.79 -17.88 9.19
CA ALA A 82 -2.42 -18.73 8.06
C ALA A 82 -2.53 -20.22 8.44
N GLY A 83 -1.96 -20.61 9.57
CA GLY A 83 -2.03 -21.97 10.09
C GLY A 83 -3.46 -22.44 10.36
N TRP A 84 -4.30 -21.57 10.94
CA TRP A 84 -5.72 -21.84 11.15
C TRP A 84 -6.49 -22.01 9.83
N THR A 85 -6.19 -21.17 8.85
CA THR A 85 -6.80 -21.25 7.51
C THR A 85 -6.41 -22.55 6.80
N LEU A 86 -5.15 -22.97 6.93
CA LEU A 86 -4.68 -24.24 6.39
C LEU A 86 -5.30 -25.44 7.12
N ALA A 87 -5.35 -25.41 8.46
CA ALA A 87 -5.97 -26.45 9.26
C ALA A 87 -7.46 -26.62 8.89
N SER A 88 -8.13 -25.51 8.56
CA SER A 88 -9.54 -25.52 8.13
C SER A 88 -9.79 -26.36 6.89
N ALA A 89 -8.78 -26.66 6.07
CA ALA A 89 -8.92 -27.59 4.95
C ALA A 89 -9.35 -29.01 5.40
N GLY A 90 -9.11 -29.38 6.66
CA GLY A 90 -9.54 -30.66 7.22
C GLY A 90 -11.04 -30.78 7.52
N TRP A 91 -11.77 -29.66 7.64
CA TRP A 91 -13.20 -29.65 7.95
C TRP A 91 -14.04 -28.72 7.08
N ALA A 92 -13.44 -27.94 6.19
CA ALA A 92 -14.14 -27.09 5.25
C ALA A 92 -14.84 -27.91 4.17
N ALA A 93 -15.92 -27.35 3.61
CA ALA A 93 -16.63 -27.95 2.48
C ALA A 93 -15.75 -28.10 1.22
N SER A 94 -14.70 -27.28 1.09
CA SER A 94 -13.71 -27.38 0.01
C SER A 94 -12.31 -27.13 0.56
N ALA A 95 -11.48 -28.19 0.58
CA ALA A 95 -10.08 -28.10 0.96
C ALA A 95 -9.28 -27.21 0.00
N GLU A 96 -9.62 -27.24 -1.30
CA GLU A 96 -8.98 -26.40 -2.32
C GLU A 96 -9.22 -24.91 -2.08
N ALA A 97 -10.46 -24.52 -1.75
CA ALA A 97 -10.79 -23.14 -1.42
C ALA A 97 -10.06 -22.68 -0.14
N SER A 98 -10.00 -23.53 0.89
CA SER A 98 -9.22 -23.25 2.11
C SER A 98 -7.73 -23.09 1.81
N PHE A 99 -7.16 -23.91 0.93
CA PHE A 99 -5.78 -23.78 0.52
C PHE A 99 -5.51 -22.50 -0.28
N ALA A 100 -6.44 -22.10 -1.15
CA ALA A 100 -6.35 -20.84 -1.88
C ALA A 100 -6.41 -19.61 -0.95
N GLU A 101 -7.19 -19.67 0.13
CA GLU A 101 -7.22 -18.63 1.15
C GLU A 101 -5.97 -18.66 2.04
N PHE A 102 -5.44 -19.85 2.37
CA PHE A 102 -4.14 -19.97 3.04
C PHE A 102 -3.05 -19.26 2.24
N ASN A 103 -2.98 -19.48 0.92
CA ASN A 103 -2.00 -18.81 0.05
C ASN A 103 -2.13 -17.28 0.09
N ARG A 104 -3.36 -16.75 0.19
CA ARG A 104 -3.60 -15.30 0.34
C ARG A 104 -3.10 -14.79 1.69
N VAL A 105 -3.37 -15.48 2.79
CA VAL A 105 -2.88 -15.08 4.12
C VAL A 105 -1.35 -15.23 4.23
N ALA A 106 -0.78 -16.27 3.62
CA ALA A 106 0.66 -16.48 3.53
C ALA A 106 1.36 -15.35 2.73
N LEU A 107 0.73 -14.87 1.65
CA LEU A 107 1.18 -13.67 0.94
C LEU A 107 1.19 -12.44 1.86
N TYR A 108 0.12 -12.20 2.65
CA TYR A 108 0.10 -11.09 3.62
C TYR A 108 1.21 -11.21 4.66
N LEU A 109 1.48 -12.43 5.15
CA LEU A 109 2.61 -12.69 6.03
C LEU A 109 3.95 -12.42 5.34
N GLY A 110 4.11 -12.81 4.07
CA GLY A 110 5.32 -12.53 3.28
C GLY A 110 5.56 -11.02 3.11
N VAL A 111 4.53 -10.27 2.74
CA VAL A 111 4.60 -8.80 2.61
C VAL A 111 4.94 -8.17 3.97
N PHE A 112 4.32 -8.63 5.05
CA PHE A 112 4.63 -8.18 6.41
C PHE A 112 6.09 -8.47 6.77
N THR A 113 6.58 -9.68 6.51
CA THR A 113 7.98 -10.06 6.78
C THR A 113 8.95 -9.21 5.99
N LEU A 114 8.71 -9.00 4.69
CA LEU A 114 9.52 -8.12 3.86
C LEU A 114 9.53 -6.69 4.42
N ALA A 115 8.37 -6.19 4.83
CA ALA A 115 8.24 -4.88 5.47
C ALA A 115 9.00 -4.80 6.80
N ALA A 116 8.86 -5.80 7.66
CA ALA A 116 9.49 -5.85 8.98
C ALA A 116 11.03 -5.96 8.89
N LEU A 117 11.55 -6.67 7.89
CA LEU A 117 12.98 -6.77 7.63
C LEU A 117 13.55 -5.50 6.99
N GLY A 118 12.82 -4.88 6.05
CA GLY A 118 13.29 -3.69 5.32
C GLY A 118 13.04 -2.35 6.02
N ALA A 119 12.16 -2.32 7.03
CA ALA A 119 11.84 -1.10 7.76
C ALA A 119 12.96 -0.72 8.74
N SER A 120 13.44 0.51 8.60
CA SER A 120 14.35 1.16 9.53
C SER A 120 13.92 2.60 9.73
N ALA A 121 14.41 3.24 10.80
CA ALA A 121 14.17 4.67 11.04
C ALA A 121 14.59 5.53 9.82
N ALA A 122 15.63 5.11 9.09
CA ALA A 122 16.09 5.81 7.90
C ALA A 122 15.19 5.59 6.67
N THR A 123 14.64 4.38 6.49
CA THR A 123 13.84 4.03 5.30
C THR A 123 12.37 4.38 5.44
N VAL A 124 11.82 4.44 6.66
CA VAL A 124 10.38 4.66 6.89
C VAL A 124 9.90 5.99 6.29
N VAL A 125 10.75 7.02 6.30
CA VAL A 125 10.43 8.31 5.68
C VAL A 125 10.27 8.15 4.17
N ARG A 126 11.18 7.43 3.53
CA ARG A 126 11.17 7.18 2.08
C ARG A 126 10.06 6.24 1.64
N TRP A 127 9.74 5.24 2.44
CA TRP A 127 8.63 4.33 2.20
C TRP A 127 7.31 5.08 2.22
N SER A 128 7.11 5.92 3.24
CA SER A 128 5.91 6.76 3.34
C SER A 128 5.79 7.76 2.19
N ASP A 129 6.90 8.38 1.75
CA ASP A 129 6.91 9.28 0.58
C ASP A 129 6.53 8.50 -0.70
N GLY A 130 7.04 7.27 -0.84
CA GLY A 130 6.73 6.37 -1.95
C GLY A 130 5.27 5.89 -1.96
N LEU A 131 4.76 5.45 -0.80
CA LEU A 131 3.36 5.07 -0.63
C LEU A 131 2.43 6.24 -0.96
N ALA A 132 2.71 7.43 -0.45
CA ALA A 132 1.94 8.63 -0.78
C ALA A 132 1.92 8.88 -2.29
N LEU A 133 3.07 8.79 -2.96
CA LEU A 133 3.20 8.99 -4.40
C LEU A 133 2.42 7.94 -5.20
N GLY A 134 2.58 6.64 -4.88
CA GLY A 134 1.88 5.55 -5.55
C GLY A 134 0.36 5.64 -5.39
N ILE A 135 -0.11 5.91 -4.17
CA ILE A 135 -1.53 6.10 -3.88
C ILE A 135 -2.08 7.34 -4.61
N CYS A 136 -1.32 8.45 -4.67
CA CYS A 136 -1.72 9.62 -5.46
C CYS A 136 -1.85 9.28 -6.94
N GLY A 137 -0.93 8.48 -7.49
CA GLY A 137 -1.01 7.97 -8.86
C GLY A 137 -2.30 7.18 -9.09
N ILE A 138 -2.65 6.28 -8.18
CA ILE A 138 -3.90 5.50 -8.25
C ILE A 138 -5.14 6.39 -8.15
N GLY A 139 -5.14 7.36 -7.24
CA GLY A 139 -6.23 8.34 -7.14
C GLY A 139 -6.39 9.15 -8.43
N ALA A 140 -5.29 9.54 -9.07
CA ALA A 140 -5.30 10.24 -10.35
C ALA A 140 -5.85 9.36 -11.48
N VAL A 141 -5.41 8.10 -11.58
CA VAL A 141 -5.92 7.12 -12.56
C VAL A 141 -7.42 6.87 -12.37
N ALA A 142 -7.85 6.65 -11.13
CA ALA A 142 -9.26 6.42 -10.81
C ALA A 142 -10.13 7.58 -11.28
N LEU A 143 -9.75 8.82 -10.97
CA LEU A 143 -10.49 10.00 -11.42
C LEU A 143 -10.38 10.22 -12.91
N ALA A 144 -9.21 10.00 -13.52
CA ALA A 144 -9.04 10.12 -14.97
C ALA A 144 -9.98 9.15 -15.71
N ALA A 145 -10.07 7.90 -15.26
CA ALA A 145 -11.01 6.92 -15.81
C ALA A 145 -12.47 7.38 -15.70
N ARG A 146 -12.81 8.12 -14.65
CA ARG A 146 -14.17 8.65 -14.42
C ARG A 146 -14.47 9.93 -15.20
N LEU A 147 -13.52 10.85 -15.28
CA LEU A 147 -13.69 12.20 -15.83
C LEU A 147 -13.34 12.27 -17.32
N VAL A 148 -12.45 11.39 -17.78
CA VAL A 148 -11.97 11.31 -19.17
C VAL A 148 -11.97 9.85 -19.62
N PRO A 149 -13.15 9.22 -19.81
CA PRO A 149 -13.25 7.80 -20.14
C PRO A 149 -12.51 7.39 -21.42
N GLN A 150 -12.25 8.35 -22.32
CA GLN A 150 -11.52 8.13 -23.57
C GLN A 150 -10.06 7.72 -23.37
N LEU A 151 -9.50 7.91 -22.17
CA LEU A 151 -8.14 7.52 -21.82
C LEU A 151 -8.01 6.03 -21.41
N VAL A 152 -9.13 5.31 -21.31
CA VAL A 152 -9.18 3.91 -20.84
C VAL A 152 -9.64 3.00 -21.98
N SER A 153 -9.04 1.81 -22.08
CA SER A 153 -9.33 0.79 -23.09
C SER A 153 -10.81 0.39 -23.11
N GLN A 154 -11.34 0.05 -24.29
CA GLN A 154 -12.73 -0.41 -24.42
C GLN A 154 -12.99 -1.73 -23.67
N ASP A 155 -12.01 -2.64 -23.59
CA ASP A 155 -12.09 -3.90 -22.84
C ASP A 155 -12.26 -3.67 -21.32
N ASP A 156 -11.56 -2.67 -20.77
CA ASP A 156 -11.72 -2.26 -19.38
C ASP A 156 -13.09 -1.60 -19.16
N LEU A 157 -13.60 -0.84 -20.16
CA LEU A 157 -14.94 -0.26 -20.12
C LEU A 157 -16.04 -1.33 -20.05
N GLU A 158 -15.95 -2.43 -20.81
CA GLU A 158 -16.96 -3.50 -20.76
C GLU A 158 -17.05 -4.17 -19.38
N THR A 159 -15.92 -4.25 -18.65
CA THR A 159 -15.89 -4.71 -17.25
C THR A 159 -16.50 -3.67 -16.29
N LEU A 160 -16.40 -2.38 -16.62
CA LEU A 160 -16.99 -1.27 -15.86
C LEU A 160 -18.52 -1.13 -16.10
N LEU A 161 -19.06 -1.66 -17.19
CA LEU A 161 -20.40 -1.39 -17.69
C LEU A 161 -21.54 -2.38 -17.37
N PRO A 162 -21.40 -3.60 -16.77
CA PRO A 162 -22.57 -4.46 -16.62
C PRO A 162 -23.51 -4.03 -15.48
N THR A 163 -23.01 -3.38 -14.41
CA THR A 163 -23.82 -3.01 -13.21
C THR A 163 -23.31 -1.79 -12.39
N THR A 164 -22.25 -1.09 -12.81
CA THR A 164 -21.40 -0.25 -11.92
C THR A 164 -21.60 1.27 -12.02
N HIS A 165 -22.80 1.75 -12.42
CA HIS A 165 -22.99 3.17 -12.76
C HIS A 165 -22.74 4.20 -11.62
N VAL A 166 -22.73 3.80 -10.34
CA VAL A 166 -22.78 4.77 -9.23
C VAL A 166 -21.46 5.01 -8.51
N ARG A 167 -20.55 4.01 -8.42
CA ARG A 167 -19.39 4.09 -7.50
C ARG A 167 -18.06 3.93 -8.21
N LEU A 168 -17.10 4.78 -7.85
CA LEU A 168 -15.72 4.68 -8.30
C LEU A 168 -15.04 3.44 -7.70
N SER A 169 -14.65 2.48 -8.54
CA SER A 169 -14.00 1.22 -8.12
C SER A 169 -12.69 0.93 -8.84
N TYR A 170 -12.56 1.31 -10.11
CA TYR A 170 -11.33 1.20 -10.90
C TYR A 170 -10.20 2.08 -10.33
N PRO A 171 -8.92 1.64 -10.37
CA PRO A 171 -8.42 0.39 -10.95
C PRO A 171 -8.39 -0.81 -9.98
N VAL A 172 -8.65 -0.57 -8.70
CA VAL A 172 -8.64 -1.62 -7.65
C VAL A 172 -9.82 -2.60 -7.83
N ASN A 173 -10.83 -2.24 -8.62
CA ASN A 173 -12.04 -3.02 -8.87
C ASN A 173 -12.89 -3.32 -7.61
N TYR A 174 -12.67 -2.53 -6.55
CA TYR A 174 -13.45 -2.59 -5.32
C TYR A 174 -13.55 -1.20 -4.68
N TRP A 175 -14.74 -0.60 -4.69
CA TRP A 175 -14.93 0.82 -4.29
C TRP A 175 -14.52 1.09 -2.84
N ASN A 176 -14.80 0.18 -1.91
CA ASN A 176 -14.38 0.33 -0.52
C ASN A 176 -12.86 0.18 -0.37
N GLY A 177 -12.25 -0.75 -1.11
CA GLY A 177 -10.79 -0.93 -1.13
C GLY A 177 -10.07 0.29 -1.68
N LEU A 178 -10.53 0.81 -2.82
CA LEU A 178 -10.02 2.05 -3.42
C LEU A 178 -10.12 3.22 -2.45
N ALA A 179 -11.29 3.43 -1.84
CA ALA A 179 -11.52 4.54 -0.93
C ALA A 179 -10.63 4.47 0.32
N ILE A 180 -10.44 3.28 0.89
CA ILE A 180 -9.52 3.09 2.03
C ILE A 180 -8.07 3.33 1.58
N LEU A 181 -7.67 2.80 0.41
CA LEU A 181 -6.32 3.00 -0.12
C LEU A 181 -5.99 4.49 -0.30
N VAL A 182 -6.87 5.27 -0.95
CA VAL A 182 -6.65 6.71 -1.14
C VAL A 182 -6.73 7.49 0.18
N ALA A 183 -7.52 7.03 1.16
CA ALA A 183 -7.57 7.60 2.49
C ALA A 183 -6.23 7.49 3.24
N LEU A 184 -5.48 6.39 3.04
CA LEU A 184 -4.16 6.21 3.66
C LEU A 184 -3.14 7.26 3.23
N ALA A 185 -3.31 7.90 2.06
CA ALA A 185 -2.41 8.96 1.62
C ALA A 185 -2.57 10.26 2.43
N PHE A 186 -3.71 10.51 3.06
CA PHE A 186 -3.94 11.77 3.81
C PHE A 186 -2.89 12.02 4.90
N PRO A 187 -2.70 11.12 5.90
CA PRO A 187 -1.67 11.33 6.93
C PRO A 187 -0.24 11.36 6.35
N LEU A 188 0.03 10.62 5.26
CA LEU A 188 1.35 10.60 4.62
C LEU A 188 1.68 11.93 3.91
N LEU A 189 0.69 12.52 3.24
CA LEU A 189 0.79 13.83 2.60
C LEU A 189 0.86 14.96 3.64
N LEU A 190 0.04 14.90 4.70
CA LEU A 190 0.09 15.88 5.79
C LEU A 190 1.46 15.88 6.49
N ARG A 191 2.04 14.69 6.73
CA ARG A 191 3.42 14.57 7.20
C ARG A 191 4.39 15.32 6.29
N ARG A 192 4.23 15.20 4.97
CA ARG A 192 5.10 15.90 4.01
C ARG A 192 4.89 17.41 4.03
N VAL A 193 3.64 17.87 4.20
CA VAL A 193 3.28 19.30 4.31
C VAL A 193 3.92 19.95 5.55
N VAL A 194 3.95 19.27 6.70
CA VAL A 194 4.52 19.82 7.95
C VAL A 194 6.04 19.69 8.03
N SER A 195 6.62 18.65 7.42
CA SER A 195 8.06 18.37 7.52
C SER A 195 8.92 19.19 6.57
N THR A 196 8.36 19.79 5.51
CA THR A 196 9.13 20.55 4.53
C THR A 196 9.12 22.05 4.79
N GLY A 197 10.31 22.65 4.89
CA GLY A 197 10.47 24.09 5.12
C GLY A 197 10.23 24.97 3.88
N ARG A 198 10.09 24.40 2.68
CA ARG A 198 9.96 25.18 1.42
C ARG A 198 8.51 25.22 0.97
N LEU A 199 7.96 26.43 0.78
CA LEU A 199 6.56 26.66 0.38
C LEU A 199 6.13 25.83 -0.84
N ARG A 200 6.95 25.77 -1.89
CA ARG A 200 6.65 24.98 -3.10
C ARG A 200 6.40 23.50 -2.82
N TRP A 201 7.18 22.90 -1.92
CA TRP A 201 7.06 21.48 -1.60
C TRP A 201 5.89 21.21 -0.65
N ARG A 202 5.52 22.20 0.18
CA ARG A 202 4.29 22.16 0.97
C ARG A 202 3.07 22.17 0.04
N GLY A 203 3.05 23.09 -0.93
CA GLY A 203 1.99 23.19 -1.94
C GLY A 203 1.83 21.91 -2.75
N LEU A 204 2.95 21.35 -3.26
CA LEU A 204 2.92 20.09 -4.01
C LEU A 204 2.44 18.89 -3.18
N ALA A 205 2.74 18.85 -1.87
CA ALA A 205 2.24 17.79 -1.00
C ALA A 205 0.75 17.95 -0.65
N ALA A 206 0.25 19.19 -0.59
CA ALA A 206 -1.17 19.46 -0.31
C ALA A 206 -2.06 19.31 -1.56
N ALA A 207 -1.51 19.54 -2.76
CA ALA A 207 -2.25 19.56 -4.01
C ALA A 207 -3.09 18.30 -4.31
N PRO A 208 -2.66 17.07 -3.97
CA PRO A 208 -3.46 15.86 -4.21
C PRO A 208 -4.64 15.69 -3.23
N LEU A 209 -4.70 16.40 -2.11
CA LEU A 209 -5.73 16.15 -1.08
C LEU A 209 -7.17 16.33 -1.59
N PRO A 210 -7.52 17.41 -2.32
CA PRO A 210 -8.86 17.56 -2.89
C PRO A 210 -9.20 16.48 -3.91
N MET A 211 -8.21 16.08 -4.72
CA MET A 211 -8.33 14.98 -5.69
C MET A 211 -8.68 13.66 -4.97
N LEU A 212 -7.94 13.29 -3.93
CA LEU A 212 -8.21 12.08 -3.16
C LEU A 212 -9.56 12.15 -2.42
N GLY A 213 -9.94 13.33 -1.93
CA GLY A 213 -11.27 13.57 -1.36
C GLY A 213 -12.41 13.31 -2.35
N ALA A 214 -12.25 13.79 -3.59
CA ALA A 214 -13.20 13.51 -4.67
C ALA A 214 -13.27 12.01 -4.99
N ALA A 215 -12.14 11.30 -4.99
CA ALA A 215 -12.12 9.85 -5.19
C ALA A 215 -12.90 9.09 -4.09
N ILE A 216 -12.72 9.46 -2.81
CA ILE A 216 -13.49 8.88 -1.69
C ILE A 216 -14.99 9.16 -1.84
N TYR A 217 -15.34 10.40 -2.19
CA TYR A 217 -16.73 10.82 -2.39
C TYR A 217 -17.40 10.00 -3.52
N LEU A 218 -16.75 9.91 -4.67
CA LEU A 218 -17.25 9.16 -5.83
C LEU A 218 -17.25 7.64 -5.60
N ALA A 219 -16.37 7.11 -4.76
CA ALA A 219 -16.42 5.72 -4.31
C ALA A 219 -17.60 5.45 -3.36
N SER A 220 -18.23 6.51 -2.80
CA SER A 220 -19.38 6.42 -1.89
C SER A 220 -19.11 5.48 -0.70
N SER A 221 -17.89 5.56 -0.15
CA SER A 221 -17.44 4.67 0.94
C SER A 221 -17.41 5.40 2.29
N ARG A 222 -18.30 4.98 3.20
CA ARG A 222 -18.29 5.45 4.60
C ARG A 222 -17.00 5.08 5.32
N GLY A 223 -16.45 3.89 5.01
CA GLY A 223 -15.20 3.39 5.59
C GLY A 223 -13.99 4.21 5.13
N GLY A 224 -13.90 4.52 3.82
CA GLY A 224 -12.84 5.39 3.31
C GLY A 224 -12.90 6.81 3.89
N ALA A 225 -14.10 7.39 4.00
CA ALA A 225 -14.28 8.70 4.64
C ALA A 225 -13.87 8.69 6.12
N ALA A 226 -14.29 7.68 6.89
CA ALA A 226 -13.88 7.52 8.28
C ALA A 226 -12.36 7.33 8.42
N ALA A 227 -11.74 6.51 7.55
CA ALA A 227 -10.29 6.30 7.54
C ALA A 227 -9.52 7.60 7.29
N ALA A 228 -9.97 8.43 6.35
CA ALA A 228 -9.33 9.72 6.07
C ALA A 228 -9.45 10.67 7.27
N VAL A 229 -10.65 10.80 7.84
CA VAL A 229 -10.90 11.67 9.00
C VAL A 229 -10.10 11.21 10.22
N LEU A 230 -10.16 9.92 10.56
CA LEU A 230 -9.41 9.37 11.69
C LEU A 230 -7.89 9.46 11.46
N GLY A 231 -7.43 9.19 10.24
CA GLY A 231 -6.02 9.33 9.88
C GLY A 231 -5.52 10.77 10.03
N CYS A 232 -6.32 11.75 9.62
CA CYS A 232 -6.02 13.17 9.86
C CYS A 232 -6.08 13.53 11.36
N ALA A 233 -7.06 13.03 12.10
CA ALA A 233 -7.25 13.35 13.51
C ALA A 233 -6.12 12.79 14.40
N VAL A 234 -5.67 11.56 14.12
CA VAL A 234 -4.54 10.93 14.84
C VAL A 234 -3.20 11.58 14.46
N PHE A 235 -3.13 12.18 13.27
CA PHE A 235 -1.93 12.87 12.82
C PHE A 235 -1.69 14.22 13.52
N VAL A 236 -2.77 14.91 13.90
CA VAL A 236 -2.75 16.20 14.65
C VAL A 236 -2.39 15.94 16.11
#